data_AF-A0A9E4C8R4-F1
#
_entry.id   AF-A0A9E4C8R4-F1
#
_cell.length_a   1.000
_cell.length_b   1.000
_cell.length_c   1.000
_cell.angle_alpha   90.00
_cell.angle_beta   90.00
_cell.angle_gamma   90.00
#
_symmetry.space_group_name_H-M   'P 1'
#
loop_
_entity.id
_entity.type
_entity.pdbx_description
1 polymer ?
#
loop_
_entity_poly.entity_id
_entity_poly.type
_entity_poly.pdbx_seq_one_letter_code
_entity_poly.pdbx_strand_id
1 'polypeptide(L)'
;MFDTQVVKFQMSGPEDVSGLAEAVAEGRIQAADIQAIIAKTEGNGRVNDYSRPYALHSFEDYMMERLGLTRDEVQGMCAMVMSGGCEGVMSPHAVAFSKTDVGDAESPGEKRLSMGVAFTRELLPEELGTMAQVDLVAEAAEEALERAGVDSLDDVGYVQVKCPLLTSDRINDAASRGKKVVSTDTTRSMSLSNG
;
A
#
# COMPACT_ATOMS: atom_id res chain seq x y z
N MET A 1 16.96 16.66 4.09
CA MET A 1 16.00 16.42 5.21
C MET A 1 14.63 16.20 4.60
N PHE A 2 13.72 15.43 5.20
CA PHE A 2 12.41 15.21 4.59
C PHE A 2 11.27 15.83 5.40
N ASP A 3 10.29 16.40 4.71
CA ASP A 3 8.98 16.74 5.25
C ASP A 3 7.96 15.69 4.82
N THR A 4 7.12 15.25 5.76
CA THR A 4 6.08 14.24 5.50
C THR A 4 4.72 14.87 5.71
N GLN A 5 3.88 14.85 4.67
CA GLN A 5 2.51 15.37 4.73
C GLN A 5 1.51 14.23 4.63
N VAL A 6 0.39 14.38 5.34
CA VAL A 6 -0.68 13.40 5.40
C VAL A 6 -2.00 14.09 5.16
N VAL A 7 -2.72 13.64 4.14
CA VAL A 7 -4.04 14.16 3.82
C VAL A 7 -5.04 13.01 3.81
N LYS A 8 -6.05 13.12 4.68
CA LYS A 8 -7.22 12.24 4.69
C LYS A 8 -8.38 12.89 3.94
N PHE A 9 -9.08 12.12 3.13
CA PHE A 9 -10.28 12.55 2.41
C PHE A 9 -11.32 11.42 2.36
N GLN A 10 -12.59 11.80 2.30
CA GLN A 10 -13.69 10.85 2.15
C GLN A 10 -13.78 10.36 0.71
N MET A 11 -14.35 9.18 0.53
CA MET A 11 -14.66 8.60 -0.77
C MET A 11 -16.16 8.30 -0.82
N SER A 12 -16.84 8.75 -1.87
CA SER A 12 -18.26 8.46 -2.12
C SER A 12 -18.50 7.10 -2.79
N GLY A 13 -17.45 6.50 -3.34
CA GLY A 13 -17.38 5.16 -3.89
C GLY A 13 -15.92 4.75 -4.11
N PRO A 14 -15.62 3.49 -4.50
CA PRO A 14 -14.25 3.01 -4.65
C PRO A 14 -13.43 3.81 -5.67
N GLU A 15 -14.07 4.30 -6.73
CA GLU A 15 -13.45 5.08 -7.80
C GLU A 15 -13.26 6.57 -7.47
N ASP A 16 -13.79 7.03 -6.34
CA ASP A 16 -13.83 8.44 -6.02
C ASP A 16 -12.45 8.96 -5.58
N VAL A 17 -11.76 9.60 -6.53
CA VAL A 17 -10.48 10.29 -6.32
C VAL A 17 -10.65 11.80 -6.15
N SER A 18 -11.88 12.32 -6.07
CA SER A 18 -12.14 13.77 -6.05
C SER A 18 -11.48 14.47 -4.86
N GLY A 19 -11.45 13.83 -3.69
CA GLY A 19 -10.78 14.37 -2.51
C GLY A 19 -9.26 14.47 -2.64
N LEU A 20 -8.63 13.56 -3.38
CA LEU A 20 -7.21 13.65 -3.73
C LEU A 20 -6.99 14.78 -4.74
N ALA A 21 -7.84 14.85 -5.78
CA ALA A 21 -7.75 15.88 -6.80
C ALA A 21 -7.89 17.29 -6.22
N GLU A 22 -8.82 17.50 -5.31
CA GLU A 22 -8.99 18.74 -4.55
C GLU A 22 -7.76 19.05 -3.70
N ALA A 23 -7.22 18.08 -2.96
CA ALA A 23 -6.02 18.28 -2.13
C ALA A 23 -4.81 18.72 -2.95
N VAL A 24 -4.62 18.13 -4.13
CA VAL A 24 -3.57 18.51 -5.07
C VAL A 24 -3.82 19.88 -5.68
N ALA A 25 -5.07 20.20 -6.05
CA ALA A 25 -5.43 21.50 -6.62
C ALA A 25 -5.25 22.65 -5.63
N GLU A 26 -5.52 22.41 -4.35
CA GLU A 26 -5.33 23.37 -3.25
C GLU A 26 -3.88 23.45 -2.76
N GLY A 27 -2.98 22.62 -3.28
CA GLY A 27 -1.58 22.58 -2.87
C GLY A 27 -1.34 22.01 -1.47
N ARG A 28 -2.33 21.31 -0.90
CA ARG A 28 -2.21 20.62 0.41
C ARG A 28 -1.28 19.40 0.35
N ILE A 29 -1.07 18.85 -0.84
CA ILE A 29 -0.15 17.76 -1.12
C ILE A 29 0.32 17.86 -2.57
N GLN A 30 1.58 17.57 -2.85
CA GLN A 30 2.12 17.54 -4.22
C GLN A 30 2.01 16.13 -4.79
N ALA A 31 1.34 15.97 -5.92
CA ALA A 31 1.14 14.65 -6.54
C ALA A 31 2.47 13.92 -6.81
N ALA A 32 3.51 14.64 -7.27
CA ALA A 32 4.82 14.05 -7.55
C ALA A 32 5.54 13.52 -6.30
N ASP A 33 5.18 14.00 -5.11
CA ASP A 33 5.81 13.62 -3.84
C ASP A 33 5.03 12.52 -3.11
N ILE A 34 3.88 12.08 -3.63
CA ILE A 34 3.06 11.03 -3.01
C ILE A 34 3.81 9.69 -3.10
N GLN A 35 4.07 9.10 -1.94
CA GLN A 35 4.78 7.83 -1.79
C GLN A 35 3.83 6.68 -1.39
N ALA A 36 2.69 6.99 -0.76
CA ALA A 36 1.72 5.97 -0.40
C ALA A 36 0.28 6.49 -0.38
N ILE A 37 -0.67 5.62 -0.71
CA ILE A 37 -2.11 5.84 -0.53
C ILE A 37 -2.69 4.61 0.18
N ILE A 38 -3.32 4.82 1.33
CA ILE A 38 -4.02 3.78 2.09
C ILE A 38 -5.51 4.09 2.05
N ALA A 39 -6.32 3.15 1.55
CA ALA A 39 -7.77 3.35 1.45
C ALA A 39 -8.59 2.27 2.15
N LYS A 40 -9.75 2.68 2.65
CA LYS A 40 -10.86 1.84 3.09
C LYS A 40 -11.95 1.85 2.02
N THR A 41 -12.12 0.73 1.32
CA THR A 41 -13.10 0.56 0.25
C THR A 41 -14.31 -0.25 0.73
N GLU A 42 -15.53 0.07 0.26
CA GLU A 42 -16.78 -0.47 0.81
C GLU A 42 -17.20 -1.88 0.36
N GLY A 43 -16.34 -2.62 -0.34
CA GLY A 43 -16.59 -4.04 -0.59
C GLY A 43 -16.52 -4.87 0.69
N ASN A 44 -16.65 -6.20 0.57
CA ASN A 44 -16.78 -7.09 1.74
C ASN A 44 -15.46 -7.42 2.47
N GLY A 45 -14.31 -6.92 2.00
CA GLY A 45 -12.99 -7.17 2.57
C GLY A 45 -12.43 -8.59 2.39
N ARG A 46 -13.16 -9.52 1.78
CA ARG A 46 -12.78 -10.93 1.60
C ARG A 46 -12.20 -11.20 0.22
N VAL A 47 -12.16 -12.46 -0.22
CA VAL A 47 -11.51 -12.89 -1.47
C VAL A 47 -12.10 -12.18 -2.69
N ASN A 48 -13.43 -12.15 -2.81
CA ASN A 48 -14.15 -11.61 -3.98
C ASN A 48 -14.48 -10.11 -3.87
N ASP A 49 -13.73 -9.36 -3.06
CA ASP A 49 -13.89 -7.92 -2.97
C ASP A 49 -13.08 -7.22 -4.08
N TYR A 50 -13.80 -6.83 -5.13
CA TYR A 50 -13.28 -6.10 -6.28
C TYR A 50 -13.34 -4.57 -6.13
N SER A 51 -13.84 -4.04 -5.01
CA SER A 51 -13.74 -2.60 -4.71
C SER A 51 -12.27 -2.17 -4.54
N ARG A 52 -11.42 -3.08 -4.06
CA ARG A 52 -9.99 -2.84 -3.85
C ARG A 52 -9.22 -2.60 -5.17
N PRO A 53 -9.25 -3.52 -6.16
CA PRO A 53 -8.62 -3.25 -7.45
C PRO A 53 -9.30 -2.12 -8.23
N TYR A 54 -10.61 -1.90 -8.03
CA TYR A 54 -11.28 -0.77 -8.68
C TYR A 54 -10.73 0.57 -8.17
N ALA A 55 -10.64 0.74 -6.84
CA ALA A 55 -10.02 1.93 -6.23
C ALA A 55 -8.55 2.08 -6.63
N LEU A 56 -7.78 0.99 -6.60
CA LEU A 56 -6.38 0.99 -7.05
C LEU A 56 -6.25 1.59 -8.45
N HIS A 57 -7.01 1.09 -9.41
CA HIS A 57 -6.95 1.56 -10.79
C HIS A 57 -7.41 3.02 -10.92
N SER A 58 -8.43 3.44 -10.17
CA SER A 58 -8.86 4.84 -10.19
C SER A 58 -7.79 5.81 -9.66
N PHE A 59 -7.08 5.44 -8.58
CA PHE A 59 -5.93 6.24 -8.11
C PHE A 59 -4.77 6.22 -9.10
N GLU A 60 -4.45 5.06 -9.68
CA GLU A 60 -3.41 4.95 -10.70
C GLU A 60 -3.73 5.80 -11.93
N ASP A 61 -4.96 5.75 -12.45
CA ASP A 61 -5.40 6.51 -13.61
C ASP A 61 -5.27 8.02 -13.36
N TYR A 62 -5.72 8.48 -12.19
CA TYR A 62 -5.55 9.87 -11.77
C TYR A 62 -4.07 10.29 -11.72
N MET A 63 -3.20 9.47 -11.13
CA MET A 63 -1.77 9.77 -11.00
C MET A 63 -1.07 9.77 -12.36
N MET A 64 -1.42 8.82 -13.24
CA MET A 64 -0.93 8.74 -14.61
C MET A 64 -1.28 10.01 -15.39
N GLU A 65 -2.55 10.42 -15.37
CA GLU A 65 -3.00 11.64 -16.04
C GLU A 65 -2.35 12.90 -15.45
N ARG A 66 -2.22 12.96 -14.12
CA ARG A 66 -1.68 14.13 -13.42
C ARG A 66 -0.18 14.32 -13.64
N LEU A 67 0.57 13.23 -13.73
CA LEU A 67 2.04 13.25 -13.80
C LEU A 67 2.59 12.95 -15.20
N GLY A 68 1.75 12.48 -16.13
CA GLY A 68 2.19 12.03 -17.45
C GLY A 68 3.03 10.75 -17.41
N LEU A 69 2.77 9.90 -16.41
CA LEU A 69 3.48 8.64 -16.17
C LEU A 69 2.70 7.43 -16.71
N THR A 70 3.40 6.35 -16.96
CA THR A 70 2.82 5.03 -17.18
C THR A 70 2.33 4.41 -15.87
N ARG A 71 1.47 3.39 -15.95
CA ARG A 71 0.99 2.68 -14.75
C ARG A 71 2.14 2.06 -13.96
N ASP A 72 3.10 1.46 -14.66
CA ASP A 72 4.27 0.81 -14.03
C ASP A 72 5.13 1.84 -13.28
N GLU A 73 5.31 3.04 -13.83
CA GLU A 73 6.01 4.13 -13.15
C GLU A 73 5.24 4.60 -11.89
N VAL A 74 3.91 4.73 -11.99
CA VAL A 74 3.06 5.07 -10.83
C VAL A 74 3.14 4.01 -9.73
N GLN A 75 3.06 2.72 -10.08
CA GLN A 75 3.19 1.62 -9.13
C GLN A 75 4.58 1.53 -8.50
N GLY A 76 5.63 1.88 -9.25
CA GLY A 76 7.00 1.94 -8.74
C GLY A 76 7.25 3.09 -7.76
N MET A 77 6.55 4.22 -7.92
CA MET A 77 6.73 5.39 -7.05
C MET A 77 5.79 5.43 -5.83
N CYS A 78 4.61 4.80 -5.91
CA CYS A 78 3.56 4.94 -4.90
C CYS A 78 3.02 3.58 -4.43
N ALA A 79 3.19 3.28 -3.14
CA ALA A 79 2.58 2.11 -2.52
C ALA A 79 1.09 2.35 -2.24
N MET A 80 0.24 1.62 -2.97
CA MET A 80 -1.21 1.73 -2.86
C MET A 80 -1.82 0.53 -2.12
N VAL A 81 -2.33 0.77 -0.91
CA VAL A 81 -2.89 -0.25 -0.01
C VAL A 81 -4.40 -0.09 0.11
N MET A 82 -5.13 -0.87 -0.69
CA MET A 82 -6.59 -0.88 -0.69
C MET A 82 -7.11 -1.98 0.25
N SER A 83 -7.73 -1.57 1.35
CA SER A 83 -8.28 -2.44 2.40
C SER A 83 -9.80 -2.40 2.37
N GLY A 84 -10.41 -3.47 1.88
CA GLY A 84 -11.87 -3.60 1.81
C GLY A 84 -12.56 -3.80 3.16
N GLY A 85 -13.88 -3.69 3.19
CA GLY A 85 -14.69 -3.82 4.39
C GLY A 85 -14.89 -2.47 5.06
N CYS A 86 -16.09 -1.93 4.96
CA CYS A 86 -16.56 -0.72 5.66
C CYS A 86 -17.84 -1.04 6.46
N GLU A 87 -17.85 -2.17 7.18
CA GLU A 87 -19.01 -2.60 7.96
C GLU A 87 -19.31 -1.67 9.15
N GLY A 88 -20.56 -1.70 9.61
CA GLY A 88 -21.02 -0.91 10.75
C GLY A 88 -21.07 0.58 10.43
N VAL A 89 -20.24 1.37 11.09
CA VAL A 89 -20.18 2.85 10.95
C VAL A 89 -18.87 3.32 10.31
N MET A 90 -18.04 2.41 9.81
CA MET A 90 -16.79 2.78 9.15
C MET A 90 -17.09 3.45 7.81
N SER A 91 -16.69 4.70 7.65
CA SER A 91 -16.87 5.44 6.39
C SER A 91 -15.73 5.14 5.41
N PRO A 92 -16.01 4.90 4.13
CA PRO A 92 -15.00 4.84 3.08
C PRO A 92 -14.17 6.12 3.02
N HIS A 93 -12.85 5.97 2.92
CA HIS A 93 -11.90 7.08 2.92
C HIS A 93 -10.53 6.61 2.42
N ALA A 94 -9.70 7.56 2.02
CA ALA A 94 -8.30 7.32 1.76
C ALA A 94 -7.43 8.33 2.50
N VAL A 95 -6.18 7.94 2.69
CA VAL A 95 -5.11 8.76 3.27
C VAL A 95 -3.93 8.72 2.32
N ALA A 96 -3.55 9.88 1.80
CA ALA A 96 -2.37 10.05 0.97
C ALA A 96 -1.21 10.56 1.83
N PHE A 97 -0.03 9.99 1.61
CA PHE A 97 1.20 10.34 2.30
C PHE A 97 2.22 10.82 1.26
N SER A 98 2.77 12.01 1.43
CA SER A 98 3.86 12.51 0.62
C SER A 98 5.13 12.71 1.44
N LYS A 99 6.26 12.60 0.76
CA LYS A 99 7.58 12.83 1.32
C LYS A 99 8.37 13.74 0.38
N THR A 100 8.69 14.94 0.87
CA THR A 100 9.39 15.97 0.09
C THR A 100 10.78 16.20 0.68
N ASP A 101 11.83 16.22 -0.15
CA ASP A 101 13.16 16.63 0.30
C ASP A 101 13.20 18.17 0.47
N VAL A 102 13.45 18.62 1.69
CA VAL A 102 13.56 20.03 2.06
C VAL A 102 15.03 20.48 2.21
N GLY A 103 15.99 19.65 1.79
CA GLY A 103 17.41 19.98 1.76
C GLY A 103 17.98 20.26 3.15
N ASP A 104 18.69 21.39 3.29
CA ASP A 104 19.41 21.83 4.50
C ASP A 104 18.53 22.67 5.44
N ALA A 105 17.21 22.48 5.44
CA ALA A 105 16.33 23.12 6.41
C ALA A 105 16.77 22.79 7.85
N GLU A 106 16.63 23.75 8.77
CA GLU A 106 16.95 23.52 10.19
C GLU A 106 16.06 22.41 10.76
N SER A 107 16.70 21.45 11.43
CA SER A 107 15.96 20.41 12.13
C SER A 107 15.20 21.04 13.29
N PRO A 108 13.91 20.73 13.48
CA PRO A 108 13.16 21.21 14.64
C PRO A 108 13.75 20.75 15.99
N GLY A 109 14.72 19.83 15.99
CA GLY A 109 15.34 19.26 17.18
C GLY A 109 14.48 18.20 17.88
N GLU A 110 13.23 18.04 17.47
CA GLU A 110 12.26 17.07 17.99
C GLU A 110 11.92 16.03 16.92
N LYS A 111 11.55 14.81 17.34
CA LYS A 111 11.06 13.76 16.45
C LYS A 111 9.77 14.21 15.77
N ARG A 112 9.66 13.95 14.46
CA ARG A 112 8.49 14.23 13.63
C ARG A 112 8.10 12.97 12.85
N LEU A 113 6.90 12.99 12.25
CA LEU A 113 6.48 11.90 11.37
C LEU A 113 7.48 11.73 10.23
N SER A 114 7.93 10.50 10.03
CA SER A 114 8.69 10.07 8.85
C SER A 114 8.05 8.82 8.27
N MET A 115 8.30 8.57 6.99
CA MET A 115 7.86 7.38 6.30
C MET A 115 8.92 6.86 5.33
N GLY A 116 8.85 5.56 5.08
CA GLY A 116 9.59 4.88 4.02
C GLY A 116 8.73 3.78 3.42
N VAL A 117 9.00 3.47 2.16
CA VAL A 117 8.26 2.50 1.36
C VAL A 117 9.26 1.58 0.69
N ALA A 118 8.97 0.29 0.69
CA ALA A 118 9.72 -0.73 -0.02
C ALA A 118 8.76 -1.79 -0.57
N PHE A 119 9.22 -2.55 -1.55
CA PHE A 119 8.45 -3.60 -2.21
C PHE A 119 9.27 -4.88 -2.21
N THR A 120 8.62 -6.00 -1.90
CA THR A 120 9.24 -7.31 -2.15
C THR A 120 9.24 -7.59 -3.64
N ARG A 121 10.04 -8.56 -4.09
CA ARG A 121 9.78 -9.20 -5.38
C ARG A 121 8.40 -9.85 -5.40
N GLU A 122 7.91 -10.19 -6.59
CA GLU A 122 6.73 -11.04 -6.71
C GLU A 122 6.95 -12.40 -6.04
N LEU A 123 5.97 -12.82 -5.25
CA LEU A 123 5.94 -14.14 -4.63
C LEU A 123 5.22 -15.13 -5.54
N LEU A 124 5.77 -16.33 -5.65
CA LEU A 124 5.09 -17.47 -6.24
C LEU A 124 3.95 -17.94 -5.32
N PRO A 125 2.89 -18.59 -5.87
CA PRO A 125 1.79 -19.09 -5.05
C PRO A 125 2.23 -20.02 -3.91
N GLU A 126 3.23 -20.87 -4.13
CA GLU A 126 3.77 -21.79 -3.13
C GLU A 126 4.66 -21.15 -2.05
N GLU A 127 5.01 -19.86 -2.20
CA GLU A 127 5.78 -19.09 -1.22
C GLU A 127 4.87 -18.36 -0.22
N LEU A 128 3.60 -18.13 -0.59
CA LEU A 128 2.62 -17.44 0.25
C LEU A 128 2.37 -18.19 1.56
N GLY A 129 2.41 -17.47 2.68
CA GLY A 129 2.24 -17.98 4.04
C GLY A 129 3.37 -18.92 4.49
N THR A 130 4.55 -18.83 3.87
CA THR A 130 5.74 -19.61 4.24
C THR A 130 6.85 -18.69 4.76
N MET A 131 7.95 -19.29 5.27
CA MET A 131 9.14 -18.53 5.65
C MET A 131 9.73 -17.69 4.50
N ALA A 132 9.55 -18.10 3.24
CA ALA A 132 9.99 -17.28 2.11
C ALA A 132 9.28 -15.91 2.08
N GLN A 133 8.00 -15.85 2.44
CA GLN A 133 7.29 -14.57 2.58
C GLN A 133 7.76 -13.79 3.81
N VAL A 134 8.01 -14.48 4.93
CA VAL A 134 8.51 -13.84 6.16
C VAL A 134 9.85 -13.15 5.92
N ASP A 135 10.79 -13.86 5.30
CA ASP A 135 12.15 -13.36 5.05
C ASP A 135 12.10 -12.16 4.08
N LEU A 136 11.31 -12.24 3.01
CA LEU A 136 11.14 -11.12 2.06
C LEU A 136 10.50 -9.89 2.70
N VAL A 137 9.49 -10.08 3.56
CA VAL A 137 8.84 -8.95 4.25
C VAL A 137 9.79 -8.34 5.28
N ALA A 138 10.62 -9.14 5.95
CA ALA A 138 11.64 -8.63 6.87
C ALA A 138 12.67 -7.75 6.13
N GLU A 139 13.20 -8.23 5.01
CA GLU A 139 14.14 -7.47 4.16
C GLU A 139 13.51 -6.14 3.69
N ALA A 140 12.28 -6.17 3.19
CA ALA A 140 11.58 -4.96 2.75
C ALA A 140 11.26 -4.01 3.93
N ALA A 141 10.98 -4.53 5.12
CA ALA A 141 10.74 -3.71 6.31
C ALA A 141 12.01 -2.99 6.76
N GLU A 142 13.17 -3.65 6.71
CA GLU A 142 14.47 -3.02 6.96
C GLU A 142 14.77 -1.93 5.93
N GLU A 143 14.55 -2.21 4.64
CA GLU A 143 14.72 -1.21 3.57
C GLU A 143 13.77 0.00 3.76
N ALA A 144 12.51 -0.24 4.13
CA ALA A 144 11.56 0.83 4.42
C ALA A 144 11.98 1.66 5.64
N LEU A 145 12.56 1.03 6.66
CA LEU A 145 13.09 1.71 7.85
C LEU A 145 14.28 2.61 7.50
N GLU A 146 15.23 2.11 6.71
CA GLU A 146 16.36 2.88 6.19
C GLU A 146 15.89 4.06 5.36
N ARG A 147 14.94 3.84 4.44
CA ARG A 147 14.34 4.91 3.63
C ARG A 147 13.59 5.92 4.48
N ALA A 148 13.02 5.52 5.61
CA ALA A 148 12.41 6.43 6.57
C ALA A 148 13.44 7.27 7.35
N GLY A 149 14.72 6.89 7.34
CA GLY A 149 15.76 7.56 8.14
C GLY A 149 15.52 7.41 9.64
N VAL A 150 14.99 6.26 10.05
CA VAL A 150 14.69 5.94 11.45
C VAL A 150 15.71 4.93 11.96
N ASP A 151 16.55 5.34 12.92
CA ASP A 151 17.67 4.51 13.41
C ASP A 151 17.26 3.54 14.53
N SER A 152 16.17 3.81 15.24
CA SER A 152 15.70 3.01 16.38
C SER A 152 14.33 2.40 16.14
N LEU A 153 14.18 1.11 16.41
CA LEU A 153 12.87 0.45 16.36
C LEU A 153 11.86 1.01 17.38
N ASP A 154 12.33 1.63 18.46
CA ASP A 154 11.46 2.30 19.44
C ASP A 154 10.73 3.52 18.84
N ASP A 155 11.20 4.02 17.69
CA ASP A 155 10.60 5.14 16.97
C ASP A 155 9.62 4.69 15.87
N VAL A 156 9.46 3.38 15.68
CA VAL A 156 8.52 2.82 14.70
C VAL A 156 7.13 2.71 15.31
N GLY A 157 6.23 3.60 14.91
CA GLY A 157 4.84 3.60 15.39
C GLY A 157 3.90 2.67 14.62
N TYR A 158 4.16 2.40 13.34
CA TYR A 158 3.26 1.63 12.48
C TYR A 158 3.96 1.05 11.25
N VAL A 159 3.64 -0.20 10.89
CA VAL A 159 4.06 -0.85 9.64
C VAL A 159 2.81 -1.37 8.93
N GLN A 160 2.55 -0.87 7.73
CA GLN A 160 1.45 -1.34 6.88
C GLN A 160 2.01 -2.21 5.74
N VAL A 161 1.45 -3.40 5.58
CA VAL A 161 1.79 -4.30 4.48
C VAL A 161 0.54 -4.60 3.66
N LYS A 162 0.66 -4.63 2.34
CA LYS A 162 -0.33 -5.24 1.44
C LYS A 162 0.25 -6.52 0.89
N CYS A 163 -0.36 -7.65 1.23
CA CYS A 163 0.11 -8.96 0.79
C CYS A 163 -0.88 -9.63 -0.19
N PRO A 164 -0.43 -10.64 -0.96
CA PRO A 164 -1.27 -11.35 -1.90
C PRO A 164 -2.17 -12.37 -1.19
N LEU A 165 -3.05 -13.03 -1.96
CA LEU A 165 -3.80 -14.20 -1.54
C LEU A 165 -3.75 -15.28 -2.63
N LEU A 166 -4.20 -16.50 -2.30
CA LEU A 166 -4.35 -17.58 -3.26
C LEU A 166 -5.75 -17.57 -3.88
N THR A 167 -5.79 -17.52 -5.21
CA THR A 167 -6.97 -17.80 -6.02
C THR A 167 -6.94 -19.25 -6.50
N SER A 168 -8.06 -19.77 -6.99
CA SER A 168 -8.10 -21.09 -7.62
C SER A 168 -7.07 -21.24 -8.74
N ASP A 169 -6.89 -20.20 -9.56
CA ASP A 169 -5.92 -20.22 -10.67
C ASP A 169 -4.48 -20.28 -10.16
N ARG A 170 -4.14 -19.52 -9.11
CA ARG A 170 -2.80 -19.57 -8.49
C ARG A 170 -2.51 -20.92 -7.83
N ILE A 171 -3.51 -21.53 -7.22
CA ILE A 171 -3.40 -22.89 -6.65
C ILE A 171 -3.13 -23.90 -7.77
N ASN A 172 -3.87 -23.81 -8.87
CA ASN A 172 -3.71 -24.69 -10.02
C ASN A 172 -2.37 -24.50 -10.73
N ASP A 173 -1.87 -23.26 -10.84
CA ASP A 173 -0.54 -22.95 -11.37
C ASP A 173 0.55 -23.66 -10.56
N ALA A 174 0.57 -23.49 -9.24
CA ALA A 174 1.52 -24.19 -8.37
C ALA A 174 1.41 -25.71 -8.53
N ALA A 175 0.19 -26.26 -8.54
CA ALA A 175 -0.03 -27.69 -8.74
C ALA A 175 0.52 -28.18 -10.10
N SER A 176 0.33 -27.41 -11.17
CA SER A 176 0.84 -27.73 -12.52
C SER A 176 2.37 -27.79 -12.58
N ARG A 177 3.05 -27.01 -11.73
CA ARG A 177 4.51 -26.99 -11.55
C ARG A 177 4.99 -28.02 -10.52
N GLY A 178 4.11 -28.89 -10.01
CA GLY A 178 4.42 -29.91 -9.01
C GLY A 178 4.69 -29.35 -7.61
N LYS A 179 4.22 -28.14 -7.33
CA LYS A 179 4.42 -27.41 -6.07
C LYS A 179 3.17 -27.52 -5.19
N LYS A 180 3.37 -27.42 -3.87
CA LYS A 180 2.28 -27.41 -2.88
C LYS A 180 2.17 -26.01 -2.29
N VAL A 181 0.94 -25.53 -2.20
CA VAL A 181 0.60 -24.29 -1.49
C VAL A 181 0.27 -24.59 -0.02
N VAL A 182 0.36 -23.57 0.84
CA VAL A 182 0.04 -23.68 2.27
C VAL A 182 -1.43 -23.99 2.55
N SER A 183 -2.34 -23.62 1.64
CA SER A 183 -3.76 -23.95 1.73
C SER A 183 -4.43 -23.89 0.36
N THR A 184 -5.38 -24.78 0.11
CA THR A 184 -6.28 -24.71 -1.06
C THR A 184 -7.59 -23.96 -0.75
N ASP A 185 -7.77 -23.48 0.48
CA ASP A 185 -8.87 -22.59 0.85
C ASP A 185 -8.44 -21.13 0.64
N THR A 186 -9.12 -20.44 -0.28
CA THR A 186 -8.78 -19.07 -0.67
C THR A 186 -8.97 -18.07 0.47
N THR A 187 -9.95 -18.28 1.36
CA THR A 187 -10.17 -17.41 2.52
C THR A 187 -9.09 -17.64 3.56
N ARG A 188 -8.75 -18.89 3.86
CA ARG A 188 -7.67 -19.24 4.79
C ARG A 188 -6.31 -18.73 4.29
N SER A 189 -6.10 -18.70 2.98
CA SER A 189 -4.87 -18.17 2.38
C SER A 189 -4.64 -16.68 2.71
N MET A 190 -5.71 -15.90 2.87
CA MET A 190 -5.59 -14.49 3.29
C MET A 190 -5.00 -14.40 4.68
N SER A 191 -5.52 -15.18 5.63
CA SER A 191 -5.01 -15.21 7.00
C SER A 191 -3.56 -15.69 7.07
N LEU A 192 -3.18 -16.68 6.25
CA LEU A 192 -1.82 -17.21 6.19
C LEU A 192 -0.83 -16.22 5.56
N SER A 193 -1.27 -15.40 4.62
CA SER A 193 -0.45 -14.35 4.00
C SER A 193 -0.35 -13.08 4.88
N ASN A 194 -1.35 -12.84 5.73
CA ASN A 194 -1.37 -11.73 6.68
C ASN A 194 -0.52 -11.98 7.93
N GLY A 195 -0.44 -13.24 8.38
CA GLY A 195 0.28 -13.64 9.59
C GLY A 195 1.74 -13.93 9.31
#